data_AF-T0ZEN0-F1
#
_entry.id   AF-T0ZEN0-F1
#
_cell.length_a   1.000
_cell.length_b   1.000
_cell.length_c   1.000
_cell.angle_alpha   90.00
_cell.angle_beta   90.00
_cell.angle_gamma   90.00
#
_symmetry.space_group_name_H-M   'P 1'
#
loop_
_entity.id
_entity.type
_entity.pdbx_description
1 polymer ?
#
loop_
_entity_poly.entity_id
_entity_poly.type
_entity_poly.pdbx_seq_one_letter_code
_entity_poly.pdbx_strand_id
1 'polypeptide(L)'
;ASYVFFAKALTFALVGVAFILVTRILGPAQYGIYTLAVAFAGIFGSIGYMGVGLALNKFIAQYKEAGRKEDINRTVSSALALIIVSGLVVVAVFLVISGQIAQYVFHTQNMGYVIEAVSFWVIGSM
;
A
#
# COMPACT_ATOMS: atom_id res chain seq x y z
N ALA A 1 21.25 -12.48 -6.50
CA ALA A 1 21.49 -11.28 -5.65
C ALA A 1 21.46 -9.98 -6.47
N SER A 2 22.16 -9.88 -7.61
CA SER A 2 22.30 -8.63 -8.38
C SER A 2 21.00 -8.07 -8.98
N TYR A 3 20.06 -8.93 -9.42
CA TYR A 3 18.79 -8.46 -10.01
C TYR A 3 17.89 -7.75 -8.98
N VAL A 4 17.84 -8.25 -7.74
CA VAL A 4 17.04 -7.66 -6.67
C VAL A 4 17.58 -6.28 -6.26
N PHE A 5 18.90 -6.13 -6.24
CA PHE A 5 19.55 -4.85 -5.96
C PHE A 5 19.23 -3.81 -7.04
N PHE A 6 19.36 -4.19 -8.31
CA PHE A 6 19.08 -3.30 -9.43
C PHE A 6 17.60 -2.89 -9.46
N ALA A 7 16.68 -3.83 -9.20
CA ALA A 7 15.26 -3.53 -9.09
C ALA A 7 14.97 -2.51 -7.98
N LYS A 8 15.54 -2.69 -6.77
CA LYS A 8 15.34 -1.74 -5.66
C LYS A 8 15.95 -0.36 -5.95
N ALA A 9 17.12 -0.30 -6.59
CA ALA A 9 17.75 0.96 -6.99
C ALA A 9 16.87 1.72 -8.01
N LEU A 10 16.30 1.01 -8.99
CA LEU A 10 15.37 1.58 -9.96
C LEU A 10 14.09 2.09 -9.28
N THR A 11 13.49 1.31 -8.39
CA THR A 11 12.31 1.76 -7.62
C THR A 11 12.61 3.02 -6.82
N PHE A 12 13.77 3.08 -6.15
CA PHE A 12 14.16 4.25 -5.38
C PHE A 12 14.31 5.50 -6.26
N ALA A 13 14.95 5.39 -7.42
CA ALA A 13 15.08 6.48 -8.36
C ALA A 13 13.71 6.97 -8.87
N LEU A 14 12.82 6.05 -9.23
CA LEU A 14 11.46 6.39 -9.69
C LEU A 14 10.64 7.09 -8.61
N VAL A 15 10.69 6.61 -7.36
CA VAL A 15 10.00 7.23 -6.23
C VAL A 15 10.55 8.62 -5.95
N GLY A 16 11.87 8.79 -6.01
CA GLY A 16 12.51 10.10 -5.83
C GLY A 16 12.10 11.12 -6.89
N VAL A 17 12.05 10.72 -8.17
CA VAL A 17 11.57 11.59 -9.24
C VAL A 17 10.10 11.94 -9.06
N ALA A 18 9.25 10.96 -8.74
CA ALA A 18 7.83 11.19 -8.47
C ALA A 18 7.62 12.18 -7.32
N PHE A 19 8.41 12.06 -6.24
CA PHE A 19 8.36 12.96 -5.10
C PHE A 19 8.66 14.42 -5.49
N ILE A 20 9.70 14.64 -6.31
CA ILE A 20 10.08 15.98 -6.79
C ILE A 20 8.99 16.58 -7.69
N LEU A 21 8.37 15.76 -8.54
CA LEU A 21 7.28 16.22 -9.41
C LEU A 21 6.03 16.58 -8.60
N VAL A 22 5.63 15.72 -7.67
CA VAL A 22 4.43 15.94 -6.82
C VAL A 22 4.60 17.20 -5.96
N THR A 23 5.75 17.37 -5.31
CA THR A 23 6.05 18.59 -4.52
C THR A 23 5.97 19.86 -5.37
N ARG A 24 6.49 19.81 -6.61
CA ARG A 24 6.49 20.97 -7.51
C ARG A 24 5.11 21.31 -8.07
N ILE A 25 4.23 20.33 -8.27
CA ILE A 25 2.87 20.55 -8.78
C ILE A 25 1.91 21.03 -7.69
N LEU A 26 1.99 20.45 -6.49
CA LEU A 26 1.03 20.73 -5.40
C LEU A 26 1.35 22.04 -4.65
N GLY A 27 2.62 22.42 -4.56
CA GLY A 27 3.05 23.52 -3.68
C GLY A 27 2.97 23.17 -2.18
N PRO A 28 3.48 24.05 -1.29
CA PRO A 28 3.78 23.67 0.10
C PRO A 28 2.56 23.27 0.94
N ALA A 29 1.43 23.97 0.79
CA ALA A 29 0.23 23.74 1.60
C ALA A 29 -0.49 22.43 1.23
N GLN A 30 -0.65 22.16 -0.07
CA GLN A 30 -1.30 20.94 -0.57
C GLN A 30 -0.41 19.71 -0.37
N TYR A 31 0.91 19.90 -0.40
CA TYR A 31 1.87 18.83 -0.18
C TYR A 31 1.83 18.29 1.26
N GLY A 32 1.62 19.16 2.27
CA GLY A 32 1.44 18.73 3.66
C GLY A 32 0.22 17.82 3.85
N ILE A 33 -0.88 18.16 3.18
CA ILE A 33 -2.11 17.36 3.16
C ILE A 33 -1.88 16.00 2.49
N TYR A 34 -1.23 16.01 1.33
CA TYR A 34 -0.87 14.80 0.60
C TYR A 34 0.04 13.87 1.42
N THR A 35 1.10 14.40 2.03
CA THR A 35 2.03 13.59 2.83
C THR A 35 1.37 12.98 4.04
N LEU A 36 0.47 13.71 4.71
CA LEU A 36 -0.30 13.16 5.82
C LEU A 36 -1.21 12.01 5.35
N ALA A 37 -1.92 12.20 4.24
CA ALA A 37 -2.78 11.16 3.68
C ALA A 37 -2.00 9.89 3.26
N VAL A 38 -0.83 10.07 2.62
CA VAL A 38 0.07 8.95 2.26
C VAL A 38 0.64 8.26 3.50
N ALA A 39 0.99 9.01 4.55
CA ALA A 39 1.49 8.43 5.80
C ALA A 39 0.41 7.57 6.48
N PHE A 40 -0.83 8.06 6.54
CA PHE A 40 -1.97 7.28 7.03
C PHE A 40 -2.18 6.02 6.18
N ALA A 41 -2.22 6.16 4.85
CA ALA A 41 -2.32 5.03 3.93
C ALA A 41 -1.21 4.00 4.16
N GLY A 42 0.03 4.44 4.38
CA GLY A 42 1.18 3.56 4.64
C GLY A 42 1.06 2.78 5.95
N ILE A 43 0.58 3.41 7.03
CA ILE A 43 0.36 2.74 8.32
C ILE A 43 -0.68 1.63 8.18
N PHE A 44 -1.84 1.96 7.62
CA PHE A 44 -2.94 1.01 7.47
C PHE A 44 -2.67 -0.06 6.41
N GLY A 45 -1.98 0.29 5.32
CA GLY A 45 -1.51 -0.68 4.32
C GLY A 45 -0.54 -1.69 4.92
N SER A 46 0.39 -1.23 5.77
CA SER A 46 1.33 -2.12 6.48
C SER A 46 0.61 -3.08 7.44
N ILE A 47 -0.43 -2.61 8.12
CA ILE A 47 -1.28 -3.46 8.98
C ILE A 47 -2.08 -4.45 8.12
N GLY A 48 -2.68 -3.99 7.03
CA GLY A 48 -3.47 -4.82 6.13
C GLY A 48 -2.66 -5.94 5.48
N TYR A 49 -1.39 -5.71 5.16
CA TYR A 49 -0.54 -6.73 4.55
C TYR A 49 -0.17 -7.86 5.52
N MET A 50 -0.37 -7.68 6.84
CA MET A 50 -0.25 -8.70 7.90
C MET A 50 0.98 -9.64 7.81
N GLY A 51 2.09 -9.19 7.23
CA GLY A 51 3.28 -10.03 7.01
C GLY A 51 3.08 -11.19 6.01
N VAL A 52 2.05 -11.16 5.16
CA VAL A 52 1.75 -12.20 4.17
C VAL A 52 2.95 -12.48 3.26
N GLY A 53 3.68 -11.43 2.85
CA GLY A 53 4.90 -11.59 2.05
C GLY A 53 6.02 -12.38 2.76
N LEU A 54 6.16 -12.21 4.08
CA LEU A 54 7.12 -12.99 4.88
C LEU A 54 6.69 -14.46 4.98
N ALA A 55 5.40 -14.70 5.21
CA ALA A 55 4.83 -16.04 5.27
C ALA A 55 4.98 -16.77 3.92
N LEU A 56 4.64 -16.11 2.81
CA LEU A 56 4.79 -16.68 1.46
C LEU A 56 6.24 -17.06 1.17
N ASN A 57 7.20 -16.17 1.42
CA ASN A 57 8.61 -16.49 1.20
C ASN A 57 9.06 -17.73 1.98
N LYS A 58 8.63 -17.88 3.24
CA LYS A 58 8.94 -19.04 4.07
C LYS A 58 8.27 -20.32 3.56
N PHE A 59 6.95 -20.30 3.36
CA PHE A 59 6.19 -21.50 2.98
C PHE A 59 6.51 -21.97 1.56
N ILE A 60 6.72 -21.05 0.61
CA ILE A 60 7.12 -21.42 -0.76
C ILE A 60 8.48 -22.12 -0.74
N ALA A 61 9.45 -21.59 0.02
CA ALA A 61 10.76 -22.24 0.15
C ALA A 61 10.64 -23.65 0.75
N GLN A 62 9.89 -23.80 1.84
CA GLN A 62 9.67 -25.09 2.51
C GLN A 62 8.96 -26.12 1.61
N TYR A 63 7.88 -25.73 0.93
CA TYR A 63 7.14 -26.66 0.05
C TYR A 63 7.90 -26.97 -1.24
N LYS A 64 8.76 -26.05 -1.71
CA LYS A 64 9.63 -26.30 -2.86
C LYS A 64 10.68 -27.36 -2.56
N GLU A 65 11.32 -27.31 -1.38
CA GLU A 65 12.27 -28.35 -0.96
C GLU A 65 11.60 -29.71 -0.75
N ALA A 66 10.37 -29.71 -0.23
CA ALA A 66 9.58 -30.93 -0.04
C ALA A 66 8.97 -31.51 -1.34
N GLY A 67 9.15 -30.86 -2.50
CA GLY A 67 8.56 -31.28 -3.79
C GLY A 67 7.03 -31.14 -3.87
N ARG A 68 6.41 -30.48 -2.89
CA ARG A 68 4.95 -30.36 -2.74
C ARG A 68 4.39 -29.17 -3.52
N LYS A 69 4.41 -29.24 -4.85
CA LYS A 69 3.99 -28.15 -5.75
C LYS A 69 2.52 -27.73 -5.58
N GLU A 70 1.64 -28.66 -5.23
CA GLU A 70 0.22 -28.38 -5.05
C GLU A 70 -0.06 -27.50 -3.82
N ASP A 71 0.70 -27.71 -2.74
CA ASP A 71 0.62 -26.90 -1.52
C ASP A 71 1.17 -25.48 -1.73
N ILE A 72 2.14 -25.30 -2.64
CA ILE A 72 2.58 -23.96 -3.06
C ILE A 72 1.41 -23.20 -3.68
N ASN A 73 0.71 -23.81 -4.64
CA ASN A 73 -0.40 -23.17 -5.33
C ASN A 73 -1.55 -22.82 -4.38
N ARG A 74 -1.86 -23.74 -3.45
CA ARG A 74 -2.88 -23.52 -2.42
C ARG A 74 -2.50 -22.40 -1.45
N THR A 75 -1.22 -22.32 -1.07
CA THR A 75 -0.70 -21.26 -0.20
C THR A 75 -0.76 -19.89 -0.89
N VAL A 76 -0.34 -19.82 -2.16
CA VAL A 76 -0.40 -18.58 -2.95
C VAL A 76 -1.84 -18.11 -3.14
N SER A 77 -2.76 -19.01 -3.49
CA SER A 77 -4.19 -18.67 -3.64
C SER A 77 -4.80 -18.19 -2.33
N SER A 78 -4.49 -18.85 -1.20
CA SER A 78 -4.97 -18.43 0.12
C SER A 78 -4.40 -17.08 0.54
N ALA A 79 -3.13 -16.83 0.23
CA ALA A 79 -2.48 -15.54 0.50
C ALA A 79 -3.09 -14.41 -0.35
N LEU A 80 -3.35 -14.65 -1.64
CA LEU A 80 -4.04 -13.68 -2.50
C LEU A 80 -5.45 -13.37 -1.98
N ALA A 81 -6.21 -14.39 -1.57
CA ALA A 81 -7.52 -14.19 -0.97
C ALA A 81 -7.43 -13.36 0.30
N LEU A 82 -6.43 -13.62 1.17
CA LEU A 82 -6.23 -12.87 2.40
C LEU A 82 -5.82 -11.41 2.12
N ILE A 83 -4.96 -11.16 1.14
CA ILE A 83 -4.60 -9.80 0.70
C ILE A 83 -5.83 -9.05 0.19
N ILE A 84 -6.66 -9.68 -0.66
CA ILE A 84 -7.88 -9.05 -1.18
C ILE A 84 -8.86 -8.72 -0.05
N VAL A 85 -9.12 -9.68 0.85
CA VAL A 85 -10.05 -9.48 1.96
C VAL A 85 -9.52 -8.41 2.92
N SER A 86 -8.25 -8.46 3.29
CA SER A 86 -7.62 -7.44 4.15
C SER A 86 -7.64 -6.05 3.50
N GLY A 87 -7.37 -5.96 2.20
CA GLY A 87 -7.45 -4.71 1.45
C GLY A 87 -8.86 -4.14 1.42
N LEU A 88 -9.88 -4.97 1.19
CA LEU A 88 -11.29 -4.54 1.27
C LEU A 88 -11.66 -4.04 2.66
N VAL A 89 -11.19 -4.69 3.72
CA VAL A 89 -11.41 -4.24 5.10
C VAL A 89 -10.75 -2.88 5.33
N VAL A 90 -9.50 -2.70 4.90
CA VAL A 90 -8.78 -1.42 5.04
C VAL A 90 -9.49 -0.31 4.27
N VAL A 91 -9.94 -0.57 3.04
CA VAL A 91 -10.70 0.39 2.23
C VAL A 91 -12.03 0.74 2.91
N ALA A 92 -12.77 -0.23 3.41
CA ALA A 92 -14.02 0.02 4.14
C ALA A 92 -13.79 0.87 5.39
N VAL A 93 -12.74 0.58 6.16
CA VAL A 93 -12.33 1.38 7.32
C VAL A 93 -11.96 2.80 6.89
N PHE A 94 -11.22 2.97 5.79
CA PHE A 94 -10.88 4.28 5.24
C PHE A 94 -12.11 5.08 4.83
N LEU A 95 -13.09 4.48 4.17
CA LEU A 95 -14.32 5.18 3.78
C LEU A 95 -15.10 5.68 5.00
N VAL A 96 -15.19 4.89 6.07
CA VAL A 96 -15.88 5.31 7.31
C VAL A 96 -15.11 6.44 8.01
N ILE A 97 -13.78 6.33 8.07
CA ILE A 97 -12.93 7.31 8.76
C ILE A 97 -12.74 8.58 7.90
N SER A 98 -12.87 8.49 6.58
CA SER A 98 -12.67 9.62 5.64
C SER A 98 -13.55 10.82 5.97
N GLY A 99 -14.81 10.58 6.34
CA GLY A 99 -15.75 11.63 6.72
C GLY A 99 -15.31 12.38 7.98
N GLN A 100 -14.73 11.67 8.95
CA GLN A 100 -14.23 12.29 10.19
C GLN A 100 -12.90 13.02 9.99
N ILE A 101 -11.99 12.46 9.18
CA ILE A 101 -10.71 13.11 8.85
C ILE A 101 -10.96 14.40 8.04
N ALA A 102 -11.89 14.38 7.08
CA ALA A 102 -12.23 15.55 6.27
C ALA A 102 -12.73 16.74 7.12
N GLN A 103 -13.49 16.47 8.19
CA GLN A 103 -14.04 17.51 9.05
C GLN A 103 -13.07 17.99 10.12
N TYR A 104 -12.33 17.09 10.79
CA TYR A 104 -11.45 17.45 11.91
C TYR A 104 -10.04 17.89 11.49
N VAL A 105 -9.50 17.31 10.42
CA VAL A 105 -8.10 17.53 10.02
C VAL A 105 -8.00 18.56 8.90
N PHE A 106 -8.91 18.53 7.92
CA PHE A 106 -8.74 19.31 6.68
C PHE A 106 -9.44 20.67 6.64
N HIS A 107 -10.39 20.99 7.53
CA HIS A 107 -11.07 22.30 7.68
C HIS A 107 -11.56 22.99 6.36
N THR A 108 -11.60 22.28 5.23
CA THR A 108 -11.83 22.85 3.91
C THR A 108 -12.70 21.88 3.09
N GLN A 109 -13.91 22.31 2.74
CA GLN A 109 -14.96 21.51 2.10
C GLN A 109 -14.67 21.05 0.66
N ASN A 110 -13.45 21.26 0.11
CA ASN A 110 -13.20 21.15 -1.33
C ASN A 110 -12.17 20.09 -1.74
N MET A 111 -11.89 19.11 -0.88
CA MET A 111 -10.81 18.11 -1.08
C MET A 111 -11.25 16.65 -1.06
N GLY A 112 -12.52 16.35 -1.36
CA GLY A 112 -12.98 14.95 -1.49
C GLY A 112 -12.16 14.14 -2.51
N TYR A 113 -11.69 14.78 -3.58
CA TYR A 113 -10.90 14.16 -4.65
C TYR A 113 -9.53 13.61 -4.18
N VAL A 114 -8.91 14.21 -3.17
CA VAL A 114 -7.59 13.78 -2.69
C VAL A 114 -7.71 12.50 -1.86
N ILE A 115 -8.80 12.35 -1.09
CA ILE A 115 -9.04 11.18 -0.24
C ILE A 115 -9.48 9.97 -1.05
N GLU A 116 -10.29 10.16 -2.10
CA GLU A 116 -10.61 9.10 -3.07
C GLU A 116 -9.36 8.60 -3.80
N ALA A 117 -8.50 9.51 -4.26
CA ALA A 117 -7.25 9.15 -4.93
C ALA A 117 -6.30 8.35 -4.02
N VAL A 118 -6.23 8.69 -2.73
CA VAL A 118 -5.41 7.96 -1.75
C VAL A 118 -6.00 6.58 -1.43
N SER A 119 -7.32 6.44 -1.43
CA SER A 119 -7.98 5.15 -1.21
C SER A 119 -7.66 4.14 -2.32
N PHE A 120 -7.56 4.60 -3.57
CA PHE A 120 -7.06 3.78 -4.68
C PHE A 120 -5.56 3.46 -4.55
N TRP A 121 -4.77 4.38 -4.00
CA TRP A 121 -3.34 4.16 -3.78
C TRP A 121 -3.05 3.07 -2.75
N VAL A 122 -3.87 2.96 -1.69
CA VAL A 122 -3.75 1.91 -0.67
C VAL A 122 -3.80 0.51 -1.29
N ILE A 123 -4.70 0.28 -2.24
CA ILE A 123 -4.80 -1.02 -2.95
C ILE A 123 -3.52 -1.32 -3.74
N GLY A 124 -2.90 -0.30 -4.35
CA GLY A 124 -1.64 -0.47 -5.08
C GLY A 124 -0.41 -0.66 -4.18
N SER A 125 -0.52 -0.30 -2.90
CA SER A 125 0.55 -0.46 -1.91
C SER A 125 0.57 -1.84 -1.22
N MET A 126 -0.49 -2.64 -1.41
CA MET A 126 -0.61 -4.03 -0.92
C MET A 126 -0.21 -4.99 -2.05
#